data_AF-A0A9P8DZ86-F1
#
_entry.id   AF-A0A9P8DZ86-F1
#
_cell.length_a   1.000
_cell.length_b   1.000
_cell.length_c   1.000
_cell.angle_alpha   90.00
_cell.angle_beta   90.00
_cell.angle_gamma   90.00
#
_symmetry.space_group_name_H-M   'P 1'
#
loop_
_entity.id
_entity.type
_entity.pdbx_description
1 polymer ?
#
loop_
_entity_poly.entity_id
_entity_poly.type
_entity_poly.pdbx_seq_one_letter_code
_entity_poly.pdbx_strand_id
1 'polypeptide(L)'
;CKFLKKTCDKGNPCGGCRPSHARLWQVPCTRIDIKDIGFFMKDWKADYERHVNLGVSAANIKGFSPNERTVYITHGYGYLLPINVREVYVRDDSCFNIDWSEKITDPVQFEAHTAKLSAGMEGVSASSLSDYLDCHLDNGFESFVDGYFEGTPFLTEMLKTAYHYWVKSKSLVIRKALKLVLAYNLTLHITMIEGLSEEEANIGKIEDEDSKFCGKTVAPGMINFQVKIALADMWRELQKDVLEELSALYSSVYSGEKLKNWPTIFMLAAILLAVWEEMQFDAHYRTPDETAVNQFCNDMESTPVGVIVGLFQAISQKLPNFMDWDTRSHHQLLNSDPAICDALTEVKEHVTKHEKYLRSRSDAKFDRNDFDCLSNKFLARLVIRAS
;
A
#
# COMPACT_ATOMS: atom_id res chain seq x y z
N CYS A 1 -16.97 10.07 -20.28
CA CYS A 1 -18.11 9.70 -21.15
C CYS A 1 -19.05 8.69 -20.41
N LYS A 2 -18.52 7.62 -19.77
CA LYS A 2 -19.30 6.64 -18.95
C LYS A 2 -20.13 7.25 -17.79
N PHE A 3 -19.53 8.07 -16.93
CA PHE A 3 -20.24 8.75 -15.82
C PHE A 3 -21.40 9.63 -16.29
N LEU A 4 -21.29 10.20 -17.50
CA LEU A 4 -22.34 11.00 -18.12
C LEU A 4 -23.40 10.15 -18.84
N LYS A 5 -23.25 8.82 -18.85
CA LYS A 5 -24.05 7.88 -19.67
C LYS A 5 -24.10 8.29 -21.16
N LYS A 6 -22.97 8.79 -21.68
CA LYS A 6 -22.82 9.20 -23.09
C LYS A 6 -21.90 8.25 -23.85
N THR A 7 -22.17 8.06 -25.14
CA THR A 7 -21.26 7.38 -26.08
C THR A 7 -19.94 8.15 -26.18
N CYS A 8 -18.82 7.44 -26.18
CA CYS A 8 -17.49 8.03 -26.26
C CYS A 8 -17.08 8.26 -27.72
N ASP A 9 -16.86 9.51 -28.12
CA ASP A 9 -16.30 9.86 -29.42
C ASP A 9 -14.76 9.69 -29.46
N LYS A 10 -14.13 9.91 -30.63
CA LYS A 10 -12.66 9.95 -30.74
C LYS A 10 -12.08 11.26 -30.17
N GLY A 11 -10.92 11.18 -29.51
CA GLY A 11 -10.16 12.33 -28.98
C GLY A 11 -9.91 12.25 -27.46
N ASN A 12 -8.91 13.00 -26.97
CA ASN A 12 -8.61 13.12 -25.54
C ASN A 12 -8.57 14.61 -25.13
N PRO A 13 -9.59 15.13 -24.42
CA PRO A 13 -10.84 14.48 -24.01
C PRO A 13 -11.86 14.31 -25.17
N CYS A 14 -12.74 13.29 -25.09
CA CYS A 14 -13.82 13.02 -26.07
C CYS A 14 -14.72 14.27 -26.28
N GLY A 15 -15.29 14.41 -27.49
CA GLY A 15 -16.27 15.47 -27.81
C GLY A 15 -17.43 15.54 -26.81
N GLY A 16 -17.90 14.39 -26.32
CA GLY A 16 -18.90 14.32 -25.24
C GLY A 16 -18.45 14.80 -23.85
N CYS A 17 -17.14 14.85 -23.54
CA CYS A 17 -16.61 15.33 -22.26
C CYS A 17 -16.19 16.81 -22.28
N ARG A 18 -15.80 17.35 -23.44
CA ARG A 18 -15.44 18.77 -23.62
C ARG A 18 -16.51 19.76 -23.10
N PRO A 19 -17.81 19.63 -23.45
CA PRO A 19 -18.84 20.56 -22.98
C PRO A 19 -19.36 20.23 -21.58
N SER A 20 -18.74 19.32 -20.82
CA SER A 20 -19.25 18.96 -19.49
C SER A 20 -19.02 20.09 -18.48
N HIS A 21 -20.11 20.53 -17.81
CA HIS A 21 -20.07 21.51 -16.72
C HIS A 21 -19.21 21.04 -15.53
N ALA A 22 -18.98 19.73 -15.40
CA ALA A 22 -18.14 19.12 -14.37
C ALA A 22 -16.63 19.14 -14.71
N ARG A 23 -16.20 19.79 -15.80
CA ARG A 23 -14.81 19.80 -16.27
C ARG A 23 -14.16 18.41 -16.43
N LEU A 24 -14.96 17.40 -16.78
CA LEU A 24 -14.45 16.04 -17.09
C LEU A 24 -13.45 16.02 -18.26
N TRP A 25 -13.27 17.14 -18.95
CA TRP A 25 -12.20 17.34 -19.93
C TRP A 25 -10.80 17.40 -19.30
N GLN A 26 -10.69 17.65 -17.98
CA GLN A 26 -9.44 17.58 -17.21
C GLN A 26 -9.07 16.14 -16.82
N VAL A 27 -10.02 15.21 -16.93
CA VAL A 27 -9.81 13.78 -16.70
C VAL A 27 -9.31 13.15 -18.00
N PRO A 28 -8.18 12.41 -17.99
CA PRO A 28 -7.76 11.64 -19.15
C PRO A 28 -8.91 10.76 -19.65
N CYS A 29 -9.26 10.89 -20.93
CA CYS A 29 -10.33 10.10 -21.51
C CYS A 29 -9.85 8.67 -21.75
N THR A 30 -10.17 7.79 -20.82
CA THR A 30 -9.88 6.35 -20.91
C THR A 30 -11.15 5.55 -21.25
N ARG A 31 -10.95 4.42 -21.93
CA ARG A 31 -11.99 3.39 -22.15
C ARG A 31 -12.05 2.38 -21.00
N ILE A 32 -11.05 2.39 -20.12
CA ILE A 32 -10.89 1.47 -18.99
C ILE A 32 -11.67 2.05 -17.80
N ASP A 33 -12.43 1.20 -17.09
CA ASP A 33 -13.14 1.58 -15.85
C ASP A 33 -12.14 1.68 -14.69
N ILE A 34 -12.43 2.50 -13.67
CA ILE A 34 -11.63 2.62 -12.44
C ILE A 34 -11.35 1.26 -11.82
N LYS A 35 -12.33 0.36 -11.78
CA LYS A 35 -12.14 -1.01 -11.27
C LYS A 35 -11.13 -1.84 -12.07
N ASP A 36 -10.93 -1.50 -13.34
CA ASP A 36 -10.02 -2.18 -14.26
C ASP A 36 -8.68 -1.43 -14.37
N ILE A 37 -8.51 -0.29 -13.68
CA ILE A 37 -7.29 0.54 -13.76
C ILE A 37 -6.06 -0.17 -13.19
N GLY A 38 -6.21 -1.19 -12.34
CA GLY A 38 -5.11 -2.01 -11.84
C GLY A 38 -4.36 -2.82 -12.91
N PHE A 39 -4.74 -2.74 -14.19
CA PHE A 39 -4.10 -3.48 -15.28
C PHE A 39 -2.59 -3.20 -15.45
N PHE A 40 -2.10 -2.03 -15.03
CA PHE A 40 -0.67 -1.68 -15.10
C PHE A 40 0.20 -2.63 -14.25
N MET A 41 -0.40 -3.37 -13.31
CA MET A 41 0.27 -4.32 -12.44
C MET A 41 0.40 -5.73 -13.03
N LYS A 42 -0.16 -6.00 -14.23
CA LYS A 42 -0.30 -7.37 -14.76
C LYS A 42 1.02 -8.16 -14.74
N ASP A 43 2.12 -7.49 -15.08
CA ASP A 43 3.45 -8.10 -15.16
C ASP A 43 4.38 -7.56 -14.05
N TRP A 44 3.86 -6.81 -13.09
CA TRP A 44 4.62 -6.25 -11.98
C TRP A 44 4.69 -7.22 -10.80
N LYS A 45 5.91 -7.59 -10.42
CA LYS A 45 6.20 -8.57 -9.37
C LYS A 45 7.30 -8.12 -8.41
N ALA A 46 7.65 -6.83 -8.40
CA ALA A 46 8.75 -6.32 -7.58
C ALA A 46 8.53 -6.53 -6.07
N ASP A 47 7.28 -6.77 -5.65
CA ASP A 47 6.89 -7.08 -4.27
C ASP A 47 7.40 -8.43 -3.76
N TYR A 48 7.53 -9.46 -4.61
CA TYR A 48 7.99 -10.78 -4.18
C TYR A 48 9.02 -11.48 -5.09
N GLU A 49 9.27 -10.99 -6.31
CA GLU A 49 10.11 -11.67 -7.31
C GLU A 49 11.56 -11.88 -6.85
N ARG A 50 12.10 -10.94 -6.06
CA ARG A 50 13.42 -11.10 -5.44
C ARG A 50 13.51 -12.39 -4.62
N HIS A 51 12.42 -12.79 -3.96
CA HIS A 51 12.37 -14.00 -3.16
C HIS A 51 12.23 -15.28 -4.01
N VAL A 52 11.72 -15.18 -5.24
CA VAL A 52 11.72 -16.29 -6.22
C VAL A 52 13.14 -16.60 -6.68
N ASN A 53 13.95 -15.56 -6.89
CA ASN A 53 15.32 -15.69 -7.39
C ASN A 53 16.32 -16.24 -6.36
N LEU A 54 15.95 -16.30 -5.08
CA LEU A 54 16.72 -16.97 -4.02
C LEU A 54 16.69 -18.50 -4.15
N GLY A 55 16.61 -19.09 -5.34
CA GLY A 55 16.69 -20.55 -5.51
C GLY A 55 15.52 -21.36 -4.91
N VAL A 56 14.43 -20.71 -4.48
CA VAL A 56 13.19 -21.35 -4.03
C VAL A 56 12.42 -21.84 -5.25
N SER A 57 12.94 -22.90 -5.89
CA SER A 57 12.30 -23.55 -7.03
C SER A 57 11.86 -24.97 -6.66
N ALA A 58 10.76 -25.43 -7.25
CA ALA A 58 10.31 -26.82 -7.10
C ALA A 58 11.40 -27.83 -7.53
N ALA A 59 12.30 -27.45 -8.43
CA ALA A 59 13.42 -28.28 -8.87
C ALA A 59 14.52 -28.45 -7.81
N ASN A 60 14.61 -27.53 -6.84
CA ASN A 60 15.57 -27.60 -5.73
C ASN A 60 15.08 -28.53 -4.60
N ILE A 61 13.78 -28.78 -4.48
CA ILE A 61 13.19 -29.56 -3.39
C ILE A 61 13.36 -31.06 -3.64
N LYS A 62 13.93 -31.78 -2.67
CA LYS A 62 14.05 -33.26 -2.65
C LYS A 62 12.87 -33.93 -1.94
N GLY A 63 12.30 -33.27 -0.94
CA GLY A 63 11.19 -33.79 -0.16
C GLY A 63 10.92 -32.98 1.09
N PHE A 64 9.93 -33.41 1.86
CA PHE A 64 9.53 -32.79 3.11
C PHE A 64 9.44 -33.85 4.21
N SER A 65 9.69 -33.44 5.45
CA SER A 65 9.39 -34.27 6.62
C SER A 65 7.87 -34.45 6.76
N PRO A 66 7.39 -35.62 7.20
CA PRO A 66 5.97 -35.86 7.47
C PRO A 66 5.49 -35.19 8.78
N ASN A 67 6.41 -34.70 9.62
CA ASN A 67 6.08 -34.10 10.90
C ASN A 67 5.83 -32.60 10.72
N GLU A 68 4.63 -32.16 11.09
CA GLU A 68 4.27 -30.74 11.14
C GLU A 68 4.16 -30.26 12.59
N ARG A 69 4.52 -29.00 12.82
CA ARG A 69 4.34 -28.32 14.10
C ARG A 69 3.97 -26.86 13.89
N THR A 70 3.23 -26.28 14.82
CA THR A 70 2.87 -24.86 14.75
C THR A 70 4.03 -23.99 15.23
N VAL A 71 4.35 -22.96 14.46
CA VAL A 71 5.22 -21.83 14.83
C VAL A 71 4.48 -20.53 14.61
N TYR A 72 5.08 -19.43 15.02
CA TYR A 72 4.46 -18.11 14.96
C TYR A 72 5.32 -17.16 14.13
N ILE A 73 4.76 -16.64 13.05
CA ILE A 73 5.42 -15.64 12.21
C ILE A 73 5.02 -14.24 12.66
N THR A 74 5.99 -13.33 12.70
CA THR A 74 5.73 -11.92 13.03
C THR A 74 6.52 -10.99 12.12
N HIS A 75 6.07 -9.74 12.05
CA HIS A 75 6.77 -8.63 11.40
C HIS A 75 7.36 -7.65 12.44
N GLY A 76 7.38 -8.02 13.72
CA GLY A 76 7.97 -7.19 14.79
C GLY A 76 7.02 -6.17 15.43
N TYR A 77 5.74 -6.13 15.03
CA TYR A 77 4.74 -5.20 15.59
C TYR A 77 3.85 -5.83 16.69
N GLY A 78 4.29 -6.91 17.32
CA GLY A 78 3.59 -7.51 18.47
C GLY A 78 2.45 -8.48 18.16
N TYR A 79 2.17 -8.76 16.88
CA TYR A 79 1.17 -9.75 16.47
C TYR A 79 1.83 -10.99 15.87
N LEU A 80 1.17 -12.14 16.04
CA LEU A 80 1.66 -13.45 15.64
C LEU A 80 0.69 -14.12 14.65
N LEU A 81 1.23 -14.61 13.52
CA LEU A 81 0.53 -15.42 12.52
C LEU A 81 0.90 -16.89 12.76
N PRO A 82 -0.02 -17.74 13.25
CA PRO A 82 0.25 -19.16 13.43
C PRO A 82 0.35 -19.86 12.07
N ILE A 83 1.42 -20.63 11.86
CA ILE A 83 1.64 -21.42 10.65
C ILE A 83 2.15 -22.80 11.04
N ASN A 84 1.57 -23.85 10.45
CA ASN A 84 2.13 -25.19 10.54
C ASN A 84 3.34 -25.29 9.62
N VAL A 85 4.45 -25.80 10.13
CA VAL A 85 5.71 -25.89 9.41
C VAL A 85 6.27 -27.30 9.49
N ARG A 86 7.11 -27.63 8.50
CA ARG A 86 7.80 -28.90 8.37
C ARG A 86 9.20 -28.68 7.84
N GLU A 87 10.09 -29.60 8.16
CA GLU A 87 11.43 -29.62 7.58
C GLU A 87 11.36 -29.87 6.07
N VAL A 88 12.21 -29.18 5.32
CA VAL A 88 12.32 -29.32 3.87
C VAL A 88 13.75 -29.71 3.51
N TYR A 89 13.86 -30.73 2.65
CA TYR A 89 15.14 -31.22 2.14
C TYR A 89 15.37 -30.65 0.76
N VAL A 90 16.49 -29.93 0.55
CA VAL A 90 16.83 -29.30 -0.74
C VAL A 90 18.14 -29.84 -1.32
N ARG A 91 18.41 -29.52 -2.59
CA ARG A 91 19.69 -29.81 -3.28
C ARG A 91 20.73 -28.76 -2.96
N ASP A 92 20.33 -27.50 -2.94
CA ASP A 92 21.13 -26.33 -2.64
C ASP A 92 20.47 -25.52 -1.51
N ASP A 93 21.21 -25.30 -0.43
CA ASP A 93 20.77 -24.60 0.77
C ASP A 93 20.92 -23.07 0.66
N SER A 94 21.46 -22.55 -0.45
CA SER A 94 21.57 -21.11 -0.71
C SER A 94 20.22 -20.38 -0.64
N CYS A 95 19.11 -21.10 -0.82
CA CYS A 95 17.76 -20.57 -0.76
C CYS A 95 17.25 -20.17 0.64
N PHE A 96 18.05 -20.40 1.67
CA PHE A 96 17.75 -20.01 3.05
C PHE A 96 18.48 -18.74 3.50
N ASN A 97 19.17 -18.05 2.59
CA ASN A 97 19.70 -16.72 2.88
C ASN A 97 18.60 -15.66 2.71
N ILE A 98 18.40 -14.86 3.74
CA ILE A 98 17.49 -13.71 3.72
C ILE A 98 18.31 -12.46 3.97
N ASP A 99 18.08 -11.43 3.15
CA ASP A 99 18.64 -10.11 3.34
C ASP A 99 17.54 -9.05 3.51
N TRP A 100 17.85 -8.00 4.24
CA TRP A 100 16.97 -6.86 4.46
C TRP A 100 17.77 -5.58 4.65
N SER A 101 17.07 -4.44 4.61
CA SER A 101 17.66 -3.13 4.84
C SER A 101 16.95 -2.43 5.97
N GLU A 102 17.72 -1.74 6.80
CA GLU A 102 17.19 -0.83 7.83
C GLU A 102 17.73 0.59 7.61
N LYS A 103 17.08 1.57 8.26
CA LYS A 103 17.30 3.02 8.14
C LYS A 103 16.76 3.64 6.84
N ILE A 104 16.17 4.83 6.99
CA ILE A 104 15.52 5.61 5.92
C ILE A 104 16.53 6.37 5.07
N THR A 105 17.59 6.85 5.71
CA THR A 105 18.73 7.54 5.11
C THR A 105 19.98 6.69 5.34
N ASP A 106 20.80 6.56 4.31
CA ASP A 106 21.99 5.71 4.30
C ASP A 106 21.67 4.26 4.73
N PRO A 107 20.88 3.53 3.91
CA PRO A 107 20.37 2.21 4.26
C PRO A 107 21.49 1.21 4.61
N VAL A 108 21.35 0.55 5.77
CA VAL A 108 22.26 -0.51 6.22
C VAL A 108 21.67 -1.86 5.83
N GLN A 109 22.46 -2.67 5.14
CA GLN A 109 22.06 -4.00 4.70
C GLN A 109 22.49 -5.07 5.69
N PHE A 110 21.61 -6.03 5.93
CA PHE A 110 21.84 -7.18 6.78
C PHE A 110 21.51 -8.47 6.01
N GLU A 111 22.16 -9.56 6.38
CA GLU A 111 21.91 -10.90 5.82
C GLU A 111 21.94 -11.93 6.94
N ALA A 112 21.08 -12.96 6.84
CA ALA A 112 21.07 -14.09 7.75
C ALA A 112 20.81 -15.40 6.99
N HIS A 113 21.55 -16.45 7.36
CA HIS A 113 21.25 -17.82 6.93
C HIS A 113 20.24 -18.44 7.90
N THR A 114 19.16 -19.02 7.37
CA THR A 114 17.98 -19.43 8.15
C THR A 114 17.79 -20.94 8.18
N ALA A 115 16.93 -21.43 9.08
CA ALA A 115 16.63 -22.85 9.23
C ALA A 115 15.92 -23.44 8.00
N LYS A 116 16.02 -24.76 7.81
CA LYS A 116 15.45 -25.50 6.66
C LYS A 116 13.98 -25.87 6.89
N LEU A 117 13.14 -24.87 7.09
CA LEU A 117 11.70 -25.06 7.29
C LEU A 117 10.89 -24.45 6.14
N SER A 118 9.76 -25.08 5.86
CA SER A 118 8.73 -24.63 4.91
C SER A 118 7.38 -24.66 5.62
N ALA A 119 6.41 -23.89 5.12
CA ALA A 119 5.02 -24.09 5.51
C ALA A 119 4.57 -25.53 5.19
N GLY A 120 3.64 -26.01 6.00
CA GLY A 120 3.04 -27.34 5.93
C GLY A 120 2.20 -27.54 4.67
N MET A 121 1.52 -28.68 4.59
CA MET A 121 0.74 -29.06 3.41
C MET A 121 -0.35 -28.05 3.04
N GLU A 122 -0.98 -27.42 4.04
CA GLU A 122 -2.04 -26.44 3.82
C GLU A 122 -1.52 -25.05 3.42
N GLY A 123 -0.21 -24.82 3.51
CA GLY A 123 0.40 -23.53 3.23
C GLY A 123 0.00 -22.45 4.23
N VAL A 124 -0.08 -21.20 3.75
CA VAL A 124 -0.49 -20.04 4.56
C VAL A 124 -1.97 -19.79 4.32
N SER A 125 -2.78 -19.92 5.38
CA SER A 125 -4.22 -19.71 5.29
C SER A 125 -4.57 -18.24 5.03
N ALA A 126 -5.37 -17.98 3.98
CA ALA A 126 -5.85 -16.64 3.67
C ALA A 126 -6.74 -16.07 4.79
N SER A 127 -7.53 -16.89 5.48
CA SER A 127 -8.35 -16.43 6.61
C SER A 127 -7.48 -16.03 7.80
N SER A 128 -6.50 -16.86 8.17
CA SER A 128 -5.56 -16.53 9.26
C SER A 128 -4.72 -15.29 8.94
N LEU A 129 -4.34 -15.11 7.68
CA LEU A 129 -3.64 -13.90 7.23
C LEU A 129 -4.54 -12.67 7.27
N SER A 130 -5.81 -12.80 6.90
CA SER A 130 -6.80 -11.74 7.03
C SER A 130 -7.00 -11.33 8.50
N ASP A 131 -7.15 -12.30 9.41
CA ASP A 131 -7.30 -12.05 10.85
C ASP A 131 -6.04 -11.41 11.43
N TYR A 132 -4.85 -11.85 10.97
CA TYR A 132 -3.58 -11.24 11.33
C TYR A 132 -3.53 -9.75 10.96
N LEU A 133 -3.92 -9.40 9.74
CA LEU A 133 -4.01 -8.00 9.30
C LEU A 133 -5.07 -7.21 10.07
N ASP A 134 -6.20 -7.84 10.44
CA ASP A 134 -7.21 -7.20 11.29
C ASP A 134 -6.66 -6.90 12.70
N CYS A 135 -5.85 -7.78 13.28
CA CYS A 135 -5.19 -7.52 14.56
C CYS A 135 -4.28 -6.28 14.52
N HIS A 136 -3.48 -6.13 13.45
CA HIS A 136 -2.67 -4.93 13.22
C HIS A 136 -3.54 -3.68 13.08
N LEU A 137 -4.62 -3.76 12.30
CA LEU A 137 -5.49 -2.62 12.08
C LEU A 137 -6.23 -2.21 13.36
N ASP A 138 -6.79 -3.16 14.10
CA ASP A 138 -7.67 -2.88 15.24
C ASP A 138 -6.93 -2.41 16.49
N ASN A 139 -5.67 -2.83 16.66
CA ASN A 139 -4.96 -2.65 17.93
C ASN A 139 -3.62 -1.91 17.79
N GLY A 140 -3.06 -1.79 16.58
CA GLY A 140 -1.67 -1.37 16.40
C GLY A 140 -1.40 -0.48 15.20
N PHE A 141 -2.43 0.00 14.50
CA PHE A 141 -2.25 0.70 13.22
C PHE A 141 -1.39 1.95 13.35
N GLU A 142 -1.62 2.79 14.37
CA GLU A 142 -0.82 4.00 14.56
C GLU A 142 0.65 3.68 14.86
N SER A 143 0.92 2.70 15.73
CA SER A 143 2.27 2.26 16.04
C SER A 143 2.96 1.65 14.82
N PHE A 144 2.22 0.90 14.00
CA PHE A 144 2.70 0.41 12.72
C PHE A 144 3.09 1.58 11.80
N VAL A 145 2.20 2.57 11.65
CA VAL A 145 2.45 3.73 10.79
C VAL A 145 3.67 4.52 11.30
N ASP A 146 3.76 4.78 12.60
CA ASP A 146 4.88 5.51 13.20
C ASP A 146 6.22 4.80 12.98
N GLY A 147 6.25 3.47 13.08
CA GLY A 147 7.48 2.70 12.92
C GLY A 147 7.86 2.37 11.48
N TYR A 148 6.88 2.16 10.59
CA TYR A 148 7.15 1.79 9.19
C TYR A 148 7.34 3.02 8.29
N PHE A 149 6.52 4.06 8.48
CA PHE A 149 6.55 5.28 7.67
C PHE A 149 7.35 6.41 8.33
N GLU A 150 8.18 6.07 9.32
CA GLU A 150 9.16 6.99 9.88
C GLU A 150 9.94 7.65 8.73
N GLY A 151 10.13 8.98 8.80
CA GLY A 151 10.80 9.74 7.73
C GLY A 151 9.90 10.26 6.61
N THR A 152 8.63 9.81 6.52
CA THR A 152 7.64 10.33 5.54
C THR A 152 6.52 11.10 6.24
N PRO A 153 6.80 12.25 6.87
CA PRO A 153 5.95 12.84 7.92
C PRO A 153 4.52 13.16 7.46
N PHE A 154 4.35 13.68 6.24
CA PHE A 154 3.01 13.99 5.73
C PHE A 154 2.19 12.73 5.42
N LEU A 155 2.83 11.68 4.89
CA LEU A 155 2.17 10.41 4.62
C LEU A 155 1.73 9.73 5.92
N THR A 156 2.61 9.70 6.93
CA THR A 156 2.32 9.24 8.29
C THR A 156 1.09 9.93 8.88
N GLU A 157 1.05 11.27 8.82
CA GLU A 157 -0.09 12.06 9.28
C GLU A 157 -1.38 11.74 8.51
N MET A 158 -1.30 11.65 7.17
CA MET A 158 -2.46 11.33 6.34
C MET A 158 -3.04 9.94 6.60
N LEU A 159 -2.19 8.92 6.81
CA LEU A 159 -2.62 7.57 7.16
C LEU A 159 -3.30 7.53 8.54
N LYS A 160 -2.76 8.27 9.51
CA LYS A 160 -3.37 8.43 10.84
C LYS A 160 -4.74 9.10 10.76
N THR A 161 -4.88 10.18 9.99
CA THR A 161 -6.20 10.82 9.79
C THR A 161 -7.20 9.87 9.12
N ALA A 162 -6.77 9.07 8.13
CA ALA A 162 -7.65 8.08 7.52
C ALA A 162 -8.08 6.99 8.52
N TYR A 163 -7.17 6.59 9.42
CA TYR A 163 -7.46 5.68 10.53
C TYR A 163 -8.44 6.29 11.54
N HIS A 164 -8.21 7.51 12.01
CA HIS A 164 -9.13 8.22 12.91
C HIS A 164 -10.52 8.39 12.29
N TYR A 165 -10.55 8.72 11.00
CA TYR A 165 -11.80 8.81 10.24
C TYR A 165 -12.52 7.46 10.22
N TRP A 166 -11.82 6.35 9.97
CA TRP A 166 -12.41 5.02 10.05
C TRP A 166 -12.92 4.67 11.45
N VAL A 167 -12.12 4.93 12.50
CA VAL A 167 -12.50 4.62 13.89
C VAL A 167 -13.80 5.32 14.28
N LYS A 168 -13.99 6.58 13.84
CA LYS A 168 -15.20 7.36 14.10
C LYS A 168 -16.38 6.98 13.19
N SER A 169 -16.14 6.86 11.89
CA SER A 169 -17.21 6.62 10.89
C SER A 169 -17.65 5.15 10.79
N LYS A 170 -16.80 4.21 11.22
CA LYS A 170 -16.94 2.75 11.01
C LYS A 170 -17.13 2.36 9.54
N SER A 171 -16.63 3.16 8.61
CA SER A 171 -16.72 2.89 7.18
C SER A 171 -15.93 1.63 6.80
N LEU A 172 -16.64 0.57 6.40
CA LEU A 172 -16.02 -0.70 5.99
C LEU A 172 -15.10 -0.54 4.78
N VAL A 173 -15.42 0.41 3.89
CA VAL A 173 -14.60 0.68 2.70
C VAL A 173 -13.26 1.30 3.10
N ILE A 174 -13.24 2.22 4.08
CA ILE A 174 -11.98 2.77 4.60
C ILE A 174 -11.19 1.69 5.36
N ARG A 175 -11.87 0.83 6.14
CA ARG A 175 -11.22 -0.32 6.80
C ARG A 175 -10.46 -1.17 5.78
N LYS A 176 -11.10 -1.48 4.65
CA LYS A 176 -10.50 -2.26 3.57
C LYS A 176 -9.27 -1.59 2.97
N ALA A 177 -9.33 -0.27 2.75
CA ALA A 177 -8.18 0.50 2.24
C ALA A 177 -7.02 0.58 3.24
N LEU A 178 -7.28 0.72 4.54
CA LEU A 178 -6.22 0.67 5.56
C LEU A 178 -5.61 -0.73 5.67
N LYS A 179 -6.42 -1.78 5.50
CA LYS A 179 -5.95 -3.16 5.40
C LYS A 179 -5.06 -3.40 4.18
N LEU A 180 -5.34 -2.74 3.05
CA LEU A 180 -4.48 -2.74 1.86
C LEU A 180 -3.09 -2.18 2.19
N VAL A 181 -3.00 -1.04 2.90
CA VAL A 181 -1.71 -0.45 3.32
C VAL A 181 -0.89 -1.45 4.13
N LEU A 182 -1.52 -2.13 5.10
CA LEU A 182 -0.87 -3.16 5.90
C LEU A 182 -0.41 -4.34 5.03
N ALA A 183 -1.30 -4.91 4.21
CA ALA A 183 -1.00 -6.09 3.42
C ALA A 183 0.16 -5.84 2.43
N TYR A 184 0.15 -4.68 1.77
CA TYR A 184 1.21 -4.27 0.85
C TYR A 184 2.55 -4.16 1.59
N ASN A 185 2.60 -3.38 2.67
CA ASN A 185 3.84 -3.08 3.37
C ASN A 185 4.44 -4.27 4.13
N LEU A 186 3.59 -5.13 4.71
CA LEU A 186 4.06 -6.37 5.32
C LEU A 186 4.62 -7.36 4.28
N THR A 187 4.18 -7.30 3.01
CA THR A 187 4.80 -8.11 1.93
C THR A 187 6.28 -7.78 1.75
N LEU A 188 6.64 -6.51 1.92
CA LEU A 188 8.00 -6.00 1.69
C LEU A 188 8.87 -6.09 2.95
N HIS A 189 8.25 -6.19 4.11
CA HIS A 189 8.93 -6.20 5.40
C HIS A 189 9.63 -7.54 5.66
N ILE A 190 10.64 -7.51 6.54
CA ILE A 190 11.26 -8.74 7.04
C ILE A 190 10.24 -9.52 7.89
N THR A 191 10.34 -10.86 7.88
CA THR A 191 9.57 -11.72 8.77
C THR A 191 10.49 -12.44 9.75
N MET A 192 10.01 -12.58 10.97
CA MET A 192 10.68 -13.27 12.08
C MET A 192 9.82 -14.45 12.53
N ILE A 193 10.43 -15.37 13.27
CA ILE A 193 9.80 -16.59 13.73
C ILE A 193 9.95 -16.77 15.25
N GLU A 194 8.88 -17.21 15.89
CA GLU A 194 8.82 -17.60 17.30
C GLU A 194 8.27 -19.03 17.44
N GLY A 195 8.56 -19.69 18.58
CA GLY A 195 8.16 -21.09 18.82
C GLY A 195 9.14 -22.13 18.27
N LEU A 196 10.38 -21.74 17.97
CA LEU A 196 11.48 -22.67 17.66
C LEU A 196 12.11 -23.23 18.93
N SER A 197 12.76 -24.39 18.85
CA SER A 197 13.67 -24.86 19.90
C SER A 197 14.91 -23.97 19.97
N GLU A 198 15.65 -23.98 21.07
CA GLU A 198 16.87 -23.15 21.23
C GLU A 198 17.91 -23.43 20.14
N GLU A 199 18.11 -24.70 19.79
CA GLU A 199 19.06 -25.12 18.74
C GLU A 199 18.65 -24.58 17.37
N GLU A 200 17.36 -24.64 17.02
CA GLU A 200 16.83 -24.10 15.75
C GLU A 200 16.83 -22.56 15.74
N ALA A 201 16.55 -21.92 16.87
CA ALA A 201 16.47 -20.47 16.99
C ALA A 201 17.83 -19.79 16.84
N ASN A 202 18.92 -20.50 17.16
CA ASN A 202 20.29 -20.04 16.91
C ASN A 202 20.59 -19.93 15.40
N ILE A 203 19.88 -20.66 14.54
CA ILE A 203 20.02 -20.54 13.08
C ILE A 203 19.14 -19.39 12.60
N GLY A 204 19.77 -18.34 12.05
CA GLY A 204 19.08 -17.13 11.59
C GLY A 204 18.82 -16.11 12.70
N LYS A 205 19.47 -16.26 13.86
CA LYS A 205 19.44 -15.24 14.91
C LYS A 205 20.21 -14.00 14.45
N ILE A 206 19.61 -12.83 14.67
CA ILE A 206 20.23 -11.54 14.40
C ILE A 206 21.12 -11.20 15.60
N GLU A 207 22.43 -11.25 15.42
CA GLU A 207 23.42 -10.94 16.47
C GLU A 207 23.98 -9.52 16.37
N ASP A 208 23.72 -8.84 15.26
CA ASP A 208 24.20 -7.48 15.02
C ASP A 208 23.44 -6.48 15.92
N GLU A 209 24.16 -5.85 16.85
CA GLU A 209 23.62 -4.88 17.81
C GLU A 209 23.11 -3.60 17.13
N ASP A 210 23.54 -3.30 15.91
CA ASP A 210 23.06 -2.14 15.14
C ASP A 210 21.68 -2.40 14.48
N SER A 211 21.22 -3.66 14.43
CA SER A 211 19.89 -4.00 13.92
C SER A 211 18.82 -3.75 14.98
N LYS A 212 17.72 -3.12 14.57
CA LYS A 212 16.53 -2.96 15.44
C LYS A 212 15.88 -4.29 15.83
N PHE A 213 16.26 -5.38 15.16
CA PHE A 213 15.78 -6.73 15.42
C PHE A 213 16.84 -7.60 16.12
N CYS A 214 17.91 -7.01 16.68
CA CYS A 214 18.92 -7.71 17.45
C CYS A 214 18.29 -8.66 18.50
N GLY A 215 18.73 -9.92 18.50
CA GLY A 215 18.25 -10.99 19.36
C GLY A 215 17.00 -11.73 18.85
N LYS A 216 16.37 -11.29 17.75
CA LYS A 216 15.27 -12.01 17.09
C LYS A 216 15.81 -13.03 16.08
N THR A 217 14.98 -14.00 15.72
CA THR A 217 15.30 -15.02 14.71
C THR A 217 14.51 -14.74 13.43
N VAL A 218 15.22 -14.64 12.31
CA VAL A 218 14.63 -14.42 10.98
C VAL A 218 13.85 -15.66 10.57
N ALA A 219 12.68 -15.46 9.96
CA ALA A 219 11.89 -16.59 9.48
C ALA A 219 12.63 -17.30 8.32
N PRO A 220 12.59 -18.64 8.29
CA PRO A 220 13.13 -19.46 7.21
C PRO A 220 12.79 -18.94 5.80
N GLY A 221 13.77 -18.96 4.91
CA GLY A 221 13.63 -18.38 3.56
C GLY A 221 12.40 -18.85 2.79
N MET A 222 12.07 -20.15 2.87
CA MET A 222 10.86 -20.69 2.23
C MET A 222 9.56 -20.23 2.91
N ILE A 223 9.54 -20.11 4.25
CA ILE A 223 8.38 -19.57 4.97
C ILE A 223 8.19 -18.09 4.64
N ASN A 224 9.27 -17.29 4.67
CA ASN A 224 9.25 -15.88 4.28
C ASN A 224 8.65 -15.72 2.88
N PHE A 225 9.12 -16.51 1.92
CA PHE A 225 8.58 -16.53 0.56
C PHE A 225 7.08 -16.86 0.50
N GLN A 226 6.64 -17.92 1.19
CA GLN A 226 5.25 -18.35 1.17
C GLN A 226 4.31 -17.33 1.82
N VAL A 227 4.72 -16.72 2.93
CA VAL A 227 3.97 -15.62 3.58
C VAL A 227 3.87 -14.42 2.67
N LYS A 228 4.95 -14.05 1.98
CA LYS A 228 4.97 -12.93 1.05
C LYS A 228 4.08 -13.16 -0.16
N ILE A 229 4.05 -14.36 -0.74
CA ILE A 229 3.09 -14.68 -1.81
C ILE A 229 1.65 -14.55 -1.30
N ALA A 230 1.35 -15.08 -0.11
CA ALA A 230 0.00 -15.01 0.43
C ALA A 230 -0.45 -13.55 0.69
N LEU A 231 0.46 -12.70 1.21
CA LEU A 231 0.22 -11.26 1.34
C LEU A 231 0.10 -10.57 -0.03
N ALA A 232 0.91 -11.00 -1.00
CA ALA A 232 0.92 -10.49 -2.36
C ALA A 232 -0.42 -10.69 -3.09
N ASP A 233 -1.04 -11.86 -2.89
CA ASP A 233 -2.36 -12.17 -3.40
C ASP A 233 -3.44 -11.35 -2.66
N MET A 234 -3.35 -11.28 -1.33
CA MET A 234 -4.29 -10.53 -0.47
C MET A 234 -4.33 -9.04 -0.81
N TRP A 235 -3.18 -8.38 -0.94
CA TRP A 235 -3.16 -6.94 -1.24
C TRP A 235 -3.66 -6.64 -2.65
N ARG A 236 -3.40 -7.51 -3.63
CA ARG A 236 -3.95 -7.38 -5.00
C ARG A 236 -5.48 -7.49 -5.01
N GLU A 237 -6.04 -8.42 -4.23
CA GLU A 237 -7.49 -8.56 -4.06
C GLU A 237 -8.08 -7.31 -3.36
N LEU A 238 -7.48 -6.87 -2.26
CA LEU A 238 -7.89 -5.66 -1.54
C LEU A 238 -7.83 -4.41 -2.44
N GLN A 239 -6.79 -4.25 -3.26
CA GLN A 239 -6.69 -3.14 -4.19
C GLN A 239 -7.82 -3.16 -5.23
N LYS A 240 -8.10 -4.33 -5.81
CA LYS A 240 -9.20 -4.49 -6.76
C LYS A 240 -10.53 -4.08 -6.13
N ASP A 241 -10.82 -4.59 -4.94
CA ASP A 241 -12.02 -4.24 -4.18
C ASP A 241 -12.11 -2.74 -3.88
N VAL A 242 -11.00 -2.11 -3.46
CA VAL A 242 -10.97 -0.67 -3.16
C VAL A 242 -11.23 0.16 -4.42
N LEU A 243 -10.71 -0.26 -5.59
CA LEU A 243 -10.99 0.38 -6.87
C LEU A 243 -12.46 0.20 -7.32
N GLU A 244 -13.07 -0.96 -7.05
CA GLU A 244 -14.49 -1.20 -7.30
C GLU A 244 -15.38 -0.28 -6.45
N GLU A 245 -15.09 -0.18 -5.15
CA GLU A 245 -15.79 0.71 -4.22
C GLU A 245 -15.62 2.18 -4.61
N LEU A 246 -14.40 2.58 -4.97
CA LEU A 246 -14.13 3.94 -5.45
C LEU A 246 -14.92 4.25 -6.74
N SER A 247 -15.02 3.31 -7.67
CA SER A 247 -15.82 3.45 -8.90
C SER A 247 -17.31 3.64 -8.59
N ALA A 248 -17.84 2.87 -7.63
CA ALA A 248 -19.22 3.00 -7.17
C ALA A 248 -19.48 4.36 -6.51
N LEU A 249 -18.57 4.82 -5.65
CA LEU A 249 -18.68 6.12 -4.98
C LEU A 249 -18.60 7.30 -5.95
N TYR A 250 -17.72 7.26 -6.96
CA TYR A 250 -17.72 8.29 -8.01
C TYR A 250 -19.04 8.29 -8.79
N SER A 251 -19.57 7.10 -9.11
CA SER A 251 -20.82 6.98 -9.84
C SER A 251 -22.01 7.59 -9.09
N SER A 252 -22.05 7.44 -7.76
CA SER A 252 -23.16 7.98 -6.95
C SER A 252 -23.18 9.52 -6.91
N VAL A 253 -22.01 10.17 -6.94
CA VAL A 253 -21.90 11.63 -7.03
C VAL A 253 -22.54 12.17 -8.31
N TYR A 254 -22.38 11.47 -9.43
CA TYR A 254 -22.97 11.89 -10.71
C TYR A 254 -24.45 11.49 -10.86
N SER A 255 -24.95 10.55 -10.07
CA SER A 255 -26.37 10.17 -10.06
C SER A 255 -27.25 11.00 -9.12
N GLY A 256 -26.71 12.04 -8.47
CA GLY A 256 -27.46 13.00 -7.68
C GLY A 256 -27.42 12.81 -6.17
N GLU A 257 -26.66 11.82 -5.66
CA GLU A 257 -26.20 11.89 -4.29
C GLU A 257 -25.23 13.09 -4.22
N LYS A 258 -25.54 14.09 -3.39
CA LYS A 258 -24.71 15.30 -3.22
C LYS A 258 -23.26 14.91 -2.80
N LEU A 259 -22.43 15.88 -2.45
CA LEU A 259 -21.05 15.68 -1.95
C LEU A 259 -20.91 14.82 -0.67
N LYS A 260 -21.95 14.10 -0.25
CA LYS A 260 -21.97 13.19 0.92
C LYS A 260 -20.83 12.17 0.89
N ASN A 261 -20.55 11.58 -0.26
CA ASN A 261 -19.52 10.54 -0.40
C ASN A 261 -18.12 11.12 -0.67
N TRP A 262 -18.01 12.43 -0.84
CA TRP A 262 -16.74 13.09 -1.17
C TRP A 262 -15.61 12.80 -0.16
N PRO A 263 -15.85 12.82 1.16
CA PRO A 263 -14.78 12.54 2.13
C PRO A 263 -14.26 11.10 2.03
N THR A 264 -15.17 10.13 1.85
CA THR A 264 -14.78 8.73 1.63
C THR A 264 -13.98 8.58 0.34
N ILE A 265 -14.40 9.23 -0.75
CA ILE A 265 -13.66 9.25 -2.02
C ILE A 265 -12.26 9.83 -1.82
N PHE A 266 -12.15 10.94 -1.09
CA PHE A 266 -10.86 11.56 -0.77
C PHE A 266 -9.93 10.60 -0.03
N MET A 267 -10.40 9.97 1.04
CA MET A 267 -9.59 9.05 1.84
C MET A 267 -9.13 7.83 1.04
N LEU A 268 -10.02 7.24 0.23
CA LEU A 268 -9.66 6.11 -0.64
C LEU A 268 -8.66 6.51 -1.72
N ALA A 269 -8.87 7.66 -2.37
CA ALA A 269 -7.93 8.16 -3.37
C ALA A 269 -6.56 8.46 -2.74
N ALA A 270 -6.52 9.06 -1.55
CA ALA A 270 -5.28 9.31 -0.82
C ALA A 270 -4.54 8.00 -0.52
N ILE A 271 -5.22 7.02 0.09
CA ILE A 271 -4.60 5.73 0.41
C ILE A 271 -4.09 5.00 -0.86
N LEU A 272 -4.89 4.95 -1.92
CA LEU A 272 -4.46 4.31 -3.17
C LEU A 272 -3.24 4.99 -3.79
N LEU A 273 -3.23 6.32 -3.82
CA LEU A 273 -2.09 7.06 -4.37
C LEU A 273 -0.84 6.88 -3.53
N ALA A 274 -0.97 6.81 -2.20
CA ALA A 274 0.14 6.50 -1.31
C ALA A 274 0.74 5.11 -1.61
N VAL A 275 -0.10 4.07 -1.66
CA VAL A 275 0.36 2.71 -2.02
C VAL A 275 1.02 2.68 -3.40
N TRP A 276 0.51 3.44 -4.36
CA TRP A 276 1.12 3.50 -5.70
C TRP A 276 2.44 4.27 -5.74
N GLU A 277 2.66 5.24 -4.86
CA GLU A 277 3.98 5.88 -4.66
C GLU A 277 4.99 4.85 -4.11
N GLU A 278 4.57 4.04 -3.13
CA GLU A 278 5.38 2.93 -2.61
C GLU A 278 5.71 1.94 -3.74
N MET A 279 4.73 1.55 -4.55
CA MET A 279 4.96 0.69 -5.72
C MET A 279 5.97 1.27 -6.73
N GLN A 280 5.94 2.58 -6.99
CA GLN A 280 6.97 3.22 -7.84
C GLN A 280 8.34 3.12 -7.20
N PHE A 281 8.43 3.44 -5.91
CA PHE A 281 9.68 3.31 -5.16
C PHE A 281 10.22 1.88 -5.24
N ASP A 282 9.35 0.89 -5.00
CA ASP A 282 9.74 -0.51 -4.97
C ASP A 282 10.14 -1.05 -6.34
N ALA A 283 9.50 -0.57 -7.41
CA ALA A 283 9.89 -0.87 -8.78
C ALA A 283 11.32 -0.38 -9.05
N HIS A 284 11.62 0.88 -8.75
CA HIS A 284 12.97 1.42 -8.90
C HIS A 284 13.99 0.74 -7.97
N TYR A 285 13.59 0.40 -6.76
CA TYR A 285 14.51 -0.14 -5.75
C TYR A 285 14.87 -1.62 -6.01
N ARG A 286 13.93 -2.41 -6.51
CA ARG A 286 14.05 -3.89 -6.59
C ARG A 286 14.17 -4.46 -7.99
N THR A 287 13.74 -3.73 -9.04
CA THR A 287 13.79 -4.24 -10.41
C THR A 287 15.05 -3.75 -11.12
N PRO A 288 15.93 -4.65 -11.60
CA PRO A 288 17.17 -4.24 -12.29
C PRO A 288 16.95 -3.62 -13.67
N ASP A 289 15.86 -3.99 -14.36
CA ASP A 289 15.56 -3.49 -15.70
C ASP A 289 14.92 -2.09 -15.65
N GLU A 290 15.75 -1.06 -15.81
CA GLU A 290 15.31 0.33 -15.85
C GLU A 290 14.27 0.63 -16.94
N THR A 291 14.29 -0.09 -18.07
CA THR A 291 13.32 0.14 -19.14
C THR A 291 11.94 -0.34 -18.72
N ALA A 292 11.87 -1.53 -18.11
CA ALA A 292 10.63 -2.06 -17.54
C ALA A 292 10.08 -1.17 -16.43
N VAL A 293 10.96 -0.68 -15.53
CA VAL A 293 10.57 0.25 -14.45
C VAL A 293 10.02 1.55 -15.02
N ASN A 294 10.72 2.18 -15.97
CA ASN A 294 10.25 3.43 -16.59
C ASN A 294 8.92 3.24 -17.31
N GLN A 295 8.72 2.12 -18.00
CA GLN A 295 7.45 1.80 -18.64
C GLN A 295 6.32 1.67 -17.60
N PHE A 296 6.55 0.90 -16.53
CA PHE A 296 5.59 0.74 -15.43
C PHE A 296 5.21 2.08 -14.79
N CYS A 297 6.20 2.91 -14.43
CA CYS A 297 5.97 4.22 -13.82
C CYS A 297 5.19 5.15 -14.76
N ASN A 298 5.54 5.19 -16.06
CA ASN A 298 4.84 5.99 -17.06
C ASN A 298 3.38 5.52 -17.27
N ASP A 299 3.16 4.21 -17.34
CA ASP A 299 1.83 3.64 -17.50
C ASP A 299 0.95 3.94 -16.28
N MET A 300 1.50 3.86 -15.08
CA MET A 300 0.84 4.20 -13.82
C MET A 300 0.48 5.69 -13.73
N GLU A 301 1.41 6.59 -14.07
CA GLU A 301 1.21 8.04 -13.93
C GLU A 301 0.27 8.62 -14.97
N SER A 302 0.40 8.16 -16.22
CA SER A 302 -0.32 8.74 -17.35
C SER A 302 -1.82 8.44 -17.30
N THR A 303 -2.21 7.24 -16.86
CA THR A 303 -3.60 6.78 -16.91
C THR A 303 -4.20 6.59 -15.51
N PRO A 304 -3.79 5.61 -14.69
CA PRO A 304 -4.31 5.41 -13.33
C PRO A 304 -4.32 6.68 -12.46
N VAL A 305 -3.16 7.27 -12.21
CA VAL A 305 -3.02 8.45 -11.33
C VAL A 305 -3.78 9.63 -11.92
N GLY A 306 -3.60 9.89 -13.23
CA GLY A 306 -4.29 10.97 -13.93
C GLY A 306 -5.82 10.88 -13.85
N VAL A 307 -6.38 9.67 -13.93
CA VAL A 307 -7.83 9.45 -13.81
C VAL A 307 -8.31 9.67 -12.38
N ILE A 308 -7.66 9.10 -11.36
CA ILE A 308 -8.07 9.26 -9.96
C ILE A 308 -8.00 10.73 -9.55
N VAL A 309 -6.87 11.40 -9.81
CA VAL A 309 -6.66 12.81 -9.46
C VAL A 309 -7.64 13.70 -10.22
N GLY A 310 -7.81 13.49 -11.53
CA GLY A 310 -8.70 14.31 -12.35
C GLY A 310 -10.16 14.17 -11.93
N LEU A 311 -10.64 12.96 -11.63
CA LEU A 311 -12.00 12.74 -11.18
C LEU A 311 -12.26 13.36 -9.81
N PHE A 312 -11.29 13.24 -8.90
CA PHE A 312 -11.36 13.90 -7.61
C PHE A 312 -11.48 15.41 -7.77
N GLN A 313 -10.59 16.03 -8.56
CA GLN A 313 -10.62 17.48 -8.82
C GLN A 313 -11.95 17.92 -9.46
N ALA A 314 -12.53 17.12 -10.35
CA ALA A 314 -13.81 17.41 -10.98
C ALA A 314 -14.97 17.52 -9.95
N ILE A 315 -14.99 16.64 -8.94
CA ILE A 315 -16.05 16.66 -7.91
C ILE A 315 -15.76 17.67 -6.77
N SER A 316 -14.50 18.07 -6.59
CA SER A 316 -14.07 18.98 -5.50
C SER A 316 -14.32 20.47 -5.76
N GLN A 317 -14.84 20.87 -6.93
CA GLN A 317 -14.93 22.28 -7.36
C GLN A 317 -15.75 23.18 -6.43
N LYS A 318 -16.76 22.62 -5.76
CA LYS A 318 -17.67 23.36 -4.86
C LYS A 318 -17.19 23.37 -3.41
N LEU A 319 -16.07 22.72 -3.12
CA LEU A 319 -15.48 22.66 -1.79
C LEU A 319 -14.31 23.65 -1.70
N PRO A 320 -14.08 24.24 -0.51
CA PRO A 320 -12.90 25.06 -0.27
C PRO A 320 -11.62 24.25 -0.53
N ASN A 321 -10.50 24.94 -0.71
CA ASN A 321 -9.21 24.26 -0.63
C ASN A 321 -9.02 23.71 0.79
N PHE A 322 -8.19 22.69 0.96
CA PHE A 322 -7.94 22.12 2.29
C PHE A 322 -7.39 23.17 3.27
N MET A 323 -6.48 24.05 2.82
CA MET A 323 -5.96 25.15 3.65
C MET A 323 -7.03 26.18 4.05
N ASP A 324 -8.07 26.34 3.22
CA ASP A 324 -9.19 27.25 3.47
C ASP A 324 -10.33 26.58 4.25
N TRP A 325 -10.19 25.29 4.59
CA TRP A 325 -11.21 24.58 5.36
C TRP A 325 -11.41 25.28 6.71
N ASP A 326 -12.67 25.42 7.09
CA ASP A 326 -13.08 25.95 8.38
C ASP A 326 -14.36 25.25 8.75
N THR A 327 -14.28 24.37 9.73
CA THR A 327 -15.42 23.58 10.20
C THR A 327 -16.60 24.47 10.58
N ARG A 328 -16.38 25.67 11.14
CA ARG A 328 -17.49 26.58 11.51
C ARG A 328 -18.27 27.09 10.30
N SER A 329 -17.58 27.31 9.18
CA SER A 329 -18.16 27.91 7.97
C SER A 329 -18.59 26.86 6.95
N HIS A 330 -17.94 25.69 6.92
CA HIS A 330 -18.05 24.73 5.83
C HIS A 330 -18.73 23.40 6.19
N HIS A 331 -18.99 23.12 7.48
CA HIS A 331 -19.56 21.84 7.92
C HIS A 331 -20.86 21.45 7.18
N GLN A 332 -21.72 22.43 6.86
CA GLN A 332 -23.00 22.18 6.19
C GLN A 332 -22.85 21.61 4.77
N LEU A 333 -21.70 21.83 4.11
CA LEU A 333 -21.42 21.29 2.77
C LEU A 333 -21.37 19.76 2.76
N LEU A 334 -21.08 19.15 3.92
CA LEU A 334 -20.88 17.72 4.12
C LEU A 334 -21.79 17.18 5.24
N ASN A 335 -23.01 17.72 5.32
CA ASN A 335 -24.06 17.33 6.27
C ASN A 335 -23.71 17.50 7.76
N SER A 336 -22.68 18.28 8.09
CA SER A 336 -22.22 18.50 9.47
C SER A 336 -21.81 17.21 10.20
N ASP A 337 -21.33 16.22 9.46
CA ASP A 337 -20.84 14.97 10.04
C ASP A 337 -19.57 15.23 10.88
N PRO A 338 -19.57 14.91 12.19
CA PRO A 338 -18.43 15.20 13.06
C PRO A 338 -17.15 14.48 12.65
N ALA A 339 -17.24 13.22 12.22
CA ALA A 339 -16.08 12.43 11.82
C ALA A 339 -15.41 13.05 10.57
N ILE A 340 -16.23 13.54 9.63
CA ILE A 340 -15.74 14.26 8.45
C ILE A 340 -15.12 15.60 8.85
N CYS A 341 -15.78 16.38 9.71
CA CYS A 341 -15.29 17.71 10.10
C CYS A 341 -13.94 17.63 10.83
N ASP A 342 -13.79 16.67 11.74
CA ASP A 342 -12.54 16.43 12.46
C ASP A 342 -11.43 16.05 11.48
N ALA A 343 -11.69 15.06 10.61
CA ALA A 343 -10.69 14.60 9.64
C ALA A 343 -10.26 15.72 8.67
N LEU A 344 -11.18 16.57 8.20
CA LEU A 344 -10.81 17.69 7.33
C LEU A 344 -10.10 18.83 8.06
N THR A 345 -10.32 18.96 9.38
CA THR A 345 -9.55 19.88 10.21
C THR A 345 -8.11 19.38 10.36
N GLU A 346 -7.91 18.10 10.62
CA GLU A 346 -6.58 17.47 10.63
C GLU A 346 -5.88 17.63 9.28
N VAL A 347 -6.54 17.27 8.17
CA VAL A 347 -5.97 17.41 6.81
C VAL A 347 -5.56 18.86 6.53
N LYS A 348 -6.36 19.84 6.93
CA LYS A 348 -5.97 21.26 6.81
C LYS A 348 -4.67 21.55 7.55
N GLU A 349 -4.57 21.10 8.80
CA GLU A 349 -3.38 21.34 9.62
C GLU A 349 -2.15 20.71 9.00
N HIS A 350 -2.24 19.45 8.56
CA HIS A 350 -1.17 18.74 7.87
C HIS A 350 -0.75 19.45 6.57
N VAL A 351 -1.71 19.81 5.71
CA VAL A 351 -1.43 20.49 4.43
C VAL A 351 -0.80 21.86 4.66
N THR A 352 -1.27 22.61 5.66
CA THR A 352 -0.70 23.92 6.01
C THR A 352 0.73 23.78 6.54
N LYS A 353 0.97 22.80 7.43
CA LYS A 353 2.28 22.51 8.00
C LYS A 353 3.30 22.09 6.92
N HIS A 354 2.87 21.31 5.93
CA HIS A 354 3.73 20.71 4.92
C HIS A 354 3.65 21.40 3.54
N GLU A 355 3.02 22.58 3.42
CA GLU A 355 2.72 23.20 2.12
C GLU A 355 3.94 23.32 1.21
N LYS A 356 5.05 23.86 1.72
CA LYS A 356 6.30 24.05 0.94
C LYS A 356 6.84 22.72 0.40
N TYR A 357 6.81 21.68 1.24
CA TYR A 357 7.24 20.34 0.86
C TYR A 357 6.32 19.77 -0.24
N LEU A 358 5.00 19.82 -0.03
CA LEU A 358 4.01 19.30 -0.98
C LEU A 358 4.09 19.97 -2.36
N ARG A 359 4.32 21.28 -2.40
CA ARG A 359 4.52 22.02 -3.66
C ARG A 359 5.75 21.60 -4.45
N SER A 360 6.78 21.06 -3.79
CA SER A 360 8.00 20.59 -4.46
C SER A 360 7.87 19.17 -5.04
N ARG A 361 6.81 18.42 -4.68
CA ARG A 361 6.70 16.99 -5.01
C ARG A 361 6.38 16.71 -6.47
N SER A 362 6.01 17.71 -7.27
CA SER A 362 5.83 17.56 -8.72
C SER A 362 7.11 17.13 -9.44
N ASP A 363 8.27 17.49 -8.88
CA ASP A 363 9.59 17.20 -9.46
C ASP A 363 10.31 16.05 -8.75
N ALA A 364 9.59 15.27 -7.94
CA ALA A 364 10.13 14.13 -7.20
C ALA A 364 10.77 13.09 -8.13
N LYS A 365 11.95 12.61 -7.76
CA LYS A 365 12.74 11.61 -8.49
C LYS A 365 13.20 10.53 -7.54
N PHE A 366 13.38 9.33 -8.08
CA PHE A 366 13.92 8.23 -7.32
C PHE A 366 15.34 8.53 -6.83
N ASP A 367 15.58 8.28 -5.56
CA ASP A 367 16.87 8.19 -4.91
C ASP A 367 16.88 6.94 -4.03
N ARG A 368 17.87 6.07 -4.24
CA ARG A 368 17.98 4.81 -3.51
C ARG A 368 18.31 5.01 -2.03
N ASN A 369 18.92 6.14 -1.68
CA ASN A 369 19.40 6.43 -0.33
C ASN A 369 18.43 7.29 0.49
N ASP A 370 17.26 7.64 -0.07
CA ASP A 370 16.23 8.45 0.57
C ASP A 370 14.86 7.81 0.35
N PHE A 371 14.27 7.19 1.37
CA PHE A 371 12.96 6.55 1.24
C PHE A 371 11.80 7.56 1.11
N ASP A 372 12.01 8.86 1.36
CA ASP A 372 11.02 9.92 1.10
C ASP A 372 11.06 10.43 -0.35
N CYS A 373 12.02 9.98 -1.17
CA CYS A 373 12.32 10.55 -2.49
C CYS A 373 11.13 10.56 -3.46
N LEU A 374 10.22 9.59 -3.35
CA LEU A 374 8.98 9.49 -4.16
C LEU A 374 7.70 9.66 -3.35
N SER A 375 7.77 9.75 -2.01
CA SER A 375 6.60 9.95 -1.16
C SER A 375 5.86 11.23 -1.55
N ASN A 376 4.53 11.22 -1.51
CA ASN A 376 3.66 12.36 -1.79
C ASN A 376 3.74 12.93 -3.22
N LYS A 377 4.42 12.26 -4.17
CA LYS A 377 4.48 12.67 -5.59
C LYS A 377 3.09 12.76 -6.24
N PHE A 378 2.19 11.85 -5.89
CA PHE A 378 0.81 11.76 -6.36
C PHE A 378 -0.18 12.35 -5.38
N LEU A 379 -0.06 11.98 -4.11
CA LEU A 379 -1.00 12.38 -3.06
C LEU A 379 -1.04 13.91 -2.90
N ALA A 380 0.10 14.60 -3.06
CA ALA A 380 0.14 16.06 -3.06
C ALA A 380 -0.79 16.69 -4.11
N ARG A 381 -1.04 16.01 -5.25
CA ARG A 381 -1.94 16.50 -6.32
C ARG A 381 -3.42 16.48 -5.94
N LEU A 382 -3.80 15.77 -4.88
CA LEU A 382 -5.15 15.81 -4.31
C LEU A 382 -5.33 17.01 -3.38
N VAL A 383 -4.29 17.35 -2.61
CA VAL A 383 -4.37 18.32 -1.52
C VAL A 383 -3.90 19.73 -1.89
N ILE A 384 -2.96 19.83 -2.84
CA ILE A 384 -2.50 21.09 -3.43
C ILE A 384 -3.10 21.22 -4.83
N ARG A 385 -3.93 22.24 -5.03
CA ARG A 385 -4.41 22.57 -6.38
C ARG A 385 -3.25 23.18 -7.19
N ALA A 386 -3.13 22.77 -8.46
CA ALA A 386 -2.24 23.43 -9.39
C ALA A 386 -2.63 24.92 -9.48
N SER A 387 -1.67 25.79 -9.19
CA SER A 387 -1.79 27.25 -9.27
C SER A 387 -1.90 27.73 -10.70
#